data_AF-Q1H0D9-F1
#
_entry.id   AF-Q1H0D9-F1
#
_cell.length_a   1.000
_cell.length_b   1.000
_cell.length_c   1.000
_cell.angle_alpha   90.00
_cell.angle_beta   90.00
_cell.angle_gamma   90.00
#
_symmetry.space_group_name_H-M   'P 1'
#
loop_
_entity.id
_entity.type
_entity.pdbx_description
1 polymer ?
#
loop_
_entity_poly.entity_id
_entity_poly.type
_entity_poly.pdbx_seq_one_letter_code
_entity_poly.pdbx_strand_id
1 'polypeptide(L)'
;MIATLLLAGCGGEFAYKRGAGVNDLNSAKSACQSKGLQGNAFAQCMEESGWVFHNPLDAAEDDDPVIKASFKKDYRNTASSTASAHAEEASETASPGETKQETAAKPAAKKPADPMDIFVVNSWWKTGRGADSLKSDIQQCVAQLGPEHKPDMSGKTAKATRGLLLCMRELGWKALQAHE
;
A
#
# COMPACT_ATOMS: atom_id res chain seq x y z
N MET A 1 -17.90 -31.73 -24.16
CA MET A 1 -18.09 -30.38 -23.60
C MET A 1 -17.33 -30.31 -22.29
N ILE A 2 -16.20 -29.59 -22.26
CA ILE A 2 -15.39 -29.41 -21.05
C ILE A 2 -15.90 -28.13 -20.38
N ALA A 3 -16.55 -28.29 -19.23
CA ALA A 3 -17.02 -27.18 -18.41
C ALA A 3 -15.83 -26.55 -17.69
N THR A 4 -15.41 -25.36 -18.13
CA THR A 4 -14.38 -24.55 -17.47
C THR A 4 -14.99 -23.96 -16.20
N LEU A 5 -14.69 -24.56 -15.04
CA LEU A 5 -14.95 -23.94 -13.74
C LEU A 5 -14.04 -22.71 -13.60
N LEU A 6 -14.60 -21.53 -13.83
CA LEU A 6 -13.99 -20.27 -13.42
C LEU A 6 -13.95 -20.26 -11.89
N LEU A 7 -12.77 -20.50 -11.32
CA LEU A 7 -12.47 -20.22 -9.92
C LEU A 7 -12.67 -18.72 -9.69
N ALA A 8 -13.87 -18.32 -9.25
CA ALA A 8 -14.07 -17.04 -8.59
C ALA A 8 -13.26 -17.06 -7.29
N GLY A 9 -12.03 -16.54 -7.37
CA GLY A 9 -11.11 -16.48 -6.24
C GLY A 9 -11.78 -15.77 -5.06
N CYS A 10 -11.69 -16.38 -3.89
CA CYS A 10 -12.12 -15.82 -2.61
C CYS A 10 -11.13 -14.71 -2.19
N GLY A 11 -11.17 -13.61 -2.93
CA GLY A 11 -10.28 -12.45 -2.80
C GLY A 11 -10.99 -11.21 -3.33
N GLY A 12 -12.28 -11.09 -3.02
CA GLY A 12 -13.09 -9.94 -3.40
C GLY A 12 -12.79 -8.71 -2.54
N GLU A 13 -13.22 -7.56 -3.05
CA GLU A 13 -13.27 -6.30 -2.30
C GLU A 13 -13.93 -6.47 -0.91
N PHE A 14 -13.28 -5.95 0.12
CA PHE A 14 -13.75 -5.94 1.50
C PHE A 14 -14.22 -4.54 1.88
N ALA A 15 -15.43 -4.43 2.43
CA ALA A 15 -15.99 -3.16 2.86
C ALA A 15 -16.73 -3.30 4.20
N TYR A 16 -16.44 -2.44 5.18
CA TYR A 16 -17.06 -2.50 6.51
C TYR A 16 -17.39 -1.12 7.10
N LYS A 17 -18.58 -0.99 7.69
CA LYS A 17 -19.01 0.17 8.47
C LYS A 17 -19.86 -0.32 9.65
N ARG A 18 -19.58 0.14 10.87
CA ARG A 18 -20.28 -0.32 12.08
C ARG A 18 -21.78 -0.05 11.96
N GLY A 19 -22.59 -1.08 12.15
CA GLY A 19 -24.07 -0.97 12.11
C GLY A 19 -24.67 -0.89 10.70
N ALA A 20 -23.86 -0.97 9.64
CA ALA A 20 -24.33 -0.94 8.26
C ALA A 20 -24.44 -2.35 7.68
N GLY A 21 -25.51 -2.60 6.91
CA GLY A 21 -25.76 -3.87 6.23
C GLY A 21 -25.38 -3.85 4.75
N VAL A 22 -25.71 -4.94 4.05
CA VAL A 22 -25.43 -5.11 2.61
C VAL A 22 -26.13 -4.06 1.75
N ASN A 23 -27.34 -3.64 2.13
CA ASN A 23 -28.08 -2.61 1.39
C ASN A 23 -27.40 -1.23 1.49
N ASP A 24 -26.88 -0.88 2.67
CA ASP A 24 -26.12 0.35 2.87
C ASP A 24 -24.82 0.32 2.04
N LEU A 25 -24.16 -0.84 1.99
CA LEU A 25 -22.97 -1.03 1.18
C LEU A 25 -23.27 -0.83 -0.30
N ASN A 26 -24.31 -1.48 -0.82
CA ASN A 26 -24.69 -1.36 -2.22
C ASN A 26 -25.09 0.07 -2.60
N SER A 27 -25.77 0.77 -1.68
CA SER A 27 -26.13 2.18 -1.85
C SER A 27 -24.88 3.07 -1.93
N ALA A 28 -23.93 2.88 -1.00
CA ALA A 28 -22.67 3.63 -1.00
C ALA A 28 -21.83 3.37 -2.26
N LYS A 29 -21.71 2.10 -2.68
CA LYS A 29 -21.02 1.76 -3.93
C LYS A 29 -21.67 2.44 -5.14
N SER A 30 -23.00 2.39 -5.22
CA SER A 30 -23.75 3.02 -6.32
C SER A 30 -23.56 4.53 -6.34
N ALA A 31 -23.51 5.18 -5.18
CA ALA A 31 -23.26 6.62 -5.05
C ALA A 31 -21.83 7.02 -5.48
N CYS A 32 -20.84 6.16 -5.24
CA CYS A 32 -19.47 6.41 -5.71
C CYS A 32 -19.29 6.06 -7.19
N GLN A 33 -19.95 5.01 -7.70
CA GLN A 33 -19.94 4.62 -9.10
C GLN A 33 -20.67 5.62 -10.00
N SER A 34 -21.77 6.23 -9.54
CA SER A 34 -22.52 7.23 -10.31
C SER A 34 -21.72 8.51 -10.57
N LYS A 35 -20.67 8.76 -9.78
CA LYS A 35 -19.68 9.82 -10.01
C LYS A 35 -18.60 9.43 -11.04
N GLY A 36 -18.67 8.23 -11.61
CA GLY A 36 -17.68 7.71 -12.55
C GLY A 36 -16.32 7.38 -11.90
N LEU A 37 -16.28 7.26 -10.57
CA LEU A 37 -15.03 7.01 -9.83
C LEU A 37 -14.63 5.54 -9.98
N GLN A 38 -13.32 5.31 -10.15
CA GLN A 38 -12.71 3.98 -10.26
C GLN A 38 -11.43 3.91 -9.43
N GLY A 39 -10.98 2.68 -9.14
CA GLY A 39 -9.74 2.41 -8.41
C GLY A 39 -9.61 3.22 -7.11
N ASN A 40 -8.46 3.87 -6.92
CA ASN A 40 -8.19 4.68 -5.73
C ASN A 40 -9.20 5.81 -5.48
N ALA A 41 -9.74 6.43 -6.53
CA ALA A 41 -10.74 7.49 -6.37
C ALA A 41 -12.09 6.93 -5.88
N PHE A 42 -12.43 5.70 -6.29
CA PHE A 42 -13.58 4.98 -5.74
C PHE A 42 -13.37 4.60 -4.27
N ALA A 43 -12.18 4.11 -3.94
CA ALA A 43 -11.81 3.78 -2.57
C ALA A 43 -11.92 4.99 -1.64
N GLN A 44 -11.40 6.15 -2.07
CA GLN A 44 -11.52 7.41 -1.32
C GLN A 44 -12.98 7.80 -1.08
N CYS A 45 -13.84 7.73 -2.10
CA CYS A 45 -15.26 8.04 -1.93
C CYS A 45 -15.96 7.11 -0.92
N MET A 46 -15.59 5.82 -0.92
CA MET A 46 -16.10 4.86 0.06
C MET A 46 -15.62 5.21 1.49
N GLU A 47 -14.34 5.56 1.65
CA GLU A 47 -13.76 5.98 2.93
C GLU A 47 -14.38 7.29 3.46
N GLU A 48 -14.57 8.30 2.60
CA GLU A 48 -15.28 9.53 2.92
C GLU A 48 -16.73 9.28 3.34
N SER A 49 -17.35 8.25 2.78
CA SER A 49 -18.70 7.78 3.15
C SER A 49 -18.72 6.98 4.47
N GLY A 50 -17.56 6.86 5.13
CA GLY A 50 -17.37 6.19 6.41
C GLY A 50 -17.22 4.66 6.32
N TRP A 51 -16.91 4.13 5.14
CA TRP A 51 -16.63 2.71 4.94
C TRP A 51 -15.14 2.43 5.01
N VAL A 52 -14.74 1.41 5.76
CA VAL A 52 -13.41 0.81 5.60
C VAL A 52 -13.45 -0.02 4.33
N PHE A 53 -12.83 0.45 3.24
CA PHE A 53 -12.88 -0.20 1.93
C PHE A 53 -11.49 -0.68 1.50
N HIS A 54 -11.39 -1.93 1.04
CA HIS A 54 -10.16 -2.53 0.52
C HIS A 54 -10.45 -3.34 -0.72
N ASN A 55 -9.81 -2.99 -1.83
CA ASN A 55 -9.90 -3.74 -3.06
C ASN A 55 -8.51 -4.29 -3.40
N PRO A 56 -8.32 -5.61 -3.41
CA PRO A 56 -7.01 -6.22 -3.67
C PRO A 56 -6.51 -5.99 -5.11
N LEU A 57 -7.39 -5.55 -6.03
CA LEU A 57 -7.00 -5.15 -7.38
C LEU A 57 -6.25 -3.80 -7.40
N ASP A 58 -6.52 -2.88 -6.46
CA ASP A 58 -5.76 -1.61 -6.36
C ASP A 58 -4.31 -1.85 -5.90
N ALA A 59 -4.04 -2.92 -5.15
CA ALA A 59 -2.68 -3.36 -4.82
C ALA A 59 -1.97 -4.04 -6.01
N ALA A 60 -2.72 -4.52 -7.00
CA ALA A 60 -2.16 -5.13 -8.20
C ALA A 60 -1.70 -4.10 -9.24
N GLU A 61 -2.33 -2.92 -9.27
CA GLU A 61 -2.04 -1.80 -10.18
C GLU A 61 -0.83 -0.95 -9.75
N ASP A 62 -0.27 -1.18 -8.56
CA ASP A 62 1.05 -0.67 -8.21
C ASP A 62 2.12 -1.60 -8.81
N ASP A 63 2.75 -1.13 -9.90
CA ASP A 63 3.82 -1.84 -10.62
C ASP A 63 5.09 -2.07 -9.80
N ASP A 64 5.19 -1.56 -8.57
CA ASP A 64 6.38 -1.79 -7.75
C ASP A 64 6.31 -3.16 -7.04
N PRO A 65 7.12 -4.16 -7.47
CA PRO A 65 7.19 -5.46 -6.83
C PRO A 65 7.55 -5.42 -5.33
N VAL A 66 8.08 -4.32 -4.80
CA VAL A 66 8.34 -4.11 -3.37
C VAL A 66 7.06 -3.78 -2.59
N ILE A 67 6.10 -3.06 -3.19
CA ILE A 67 4.79 -2.82 -2.58
C ILE A 67 3.98 -4.13 -2.54
N LYS A 68 4.19 -5.05 -3.49
CA LYS A 68 3.63 -6.42 -3.42
C LYS A 68 4.33 -7.32 -2.38
N ALA A 69 5.59 -7.02 -2.05
CA ALA A 69 6.35 -7.72 -1.01
C ALA A 69 6.05 -7.20 0.40
N SER A 70 5.57 -5.96 0.50
CA SER A 70 5.40 -5.20 1.74
C SER A 70 3.94 -4.82 1.92
N PHE A 71 3.26 -5.41 2.90
CA PHE A 71 1.89 -4.97 3.20
C PHE A 71 1.91 -3.51 3.65
N LYS A 72 1.25 -2.64 2.88
CA LYS A 72 1.02 -1.25 3.30
C LYS A 72 -0.10 -1.22 4.33
N LYS A 73 0.16 -0.46 5.40
CA LYS A 73 -0.72 -0.07 6.51
C LYS A 73 -1.05 -1.18 7.52
N ASP A 74 -0.56 -1.00 8.74
CA ASP A 74 -1.08 -1.67 9.92
C ASP A 74 -2.60 -1.40 10.03
N TYR A 75 -3.43 -2.35 9.59
CA TYR A 75 -4.89 -2.29 9.72
C TYR A 75 -5.38 -2.39 11.18
N ARG A 76 -4.47 -2.38 12.15
CA ARG A 76 -4.78 -2.43 13.58
C ARG A 76 -5.06 -1.06 14.20
N ASN A 77 -4.86 0.06 13.50
CA ASN A 77 -4.95 1.38 14.13
C ASN A 77 -5.58 2.52 13.27
N THR A 78 -6.67 2.25 12.54
CA THR A 78 -7.54 3.31 12.00
C THR A 78 -8.53 3.83 13.06
N ALA A 79 -7.99 4.24 14.21
CA ALA A 79 -8.75 4.89 15.27
C ALA A 79 -7.89 5.90 16.04
N SER A 80 -6.96 6.63 15.40
CA SER A 80 -6.39 7.83 16.01
C SER A 80 -5.64 8.68 14.98
N SER A 81 -6.36 9.45 14.18
CA SER A 81 -5.82 10.63 13.48
C SER A 81 -6.97 11.57 13.15
N THR A 82 -7.71 11.96 14.19
CA THR A 82 -8.61 13.12 14.11
C THR A 82 -8.59 13.80 15.48
N ALA A 83 -7.47 14.45 15.80
CA ALA A 83 -7.37 15.45 16.85
C ALA A 83 -6.02 16.17 16.75
N SER A 84 -5.93 17.16 15.86
CA SER A 84 -5.24 18.43 16.13
C SER A 84 -5.18 19.28 14.86
N ALA A 85 -6.15 20.18 14.73
CA ALA A 85 -5.96 21.51 14.17
C ALA A 85 -7.19 22.32 14.59
N HIS A 86 -7.15 22.82 15.82
CA HIS A 86 -7.93 23.98 16.22
C HIS A 86 -6.96 25.15 16.36
N ALA A 87 -7.48 26.33 16.04
CA ALA A 87 -6.86 27.67 16.01
C ALA A 87 -6.25 28.04 14.65
N GLU A 88 -6.55 29.20 14.06
CA GLU A 88 -7.42 30.31 14.43
C GLU A 88 -7.63 31.22 13.22
N GLU A 89 -8.81 31.82 13.18
CA GLU A 89 -9.26 33.10 12.63
C GLU A 89 -8.52 33.87 11.52
N ALA A 90 -9.35 34.46 10.67
CA ALA A 90 -9.06 35.22 9.47
C ALA A 90 -8.60 36.67 9.73
N SER A 91 -7.81 37.22 8.80
CA SER A 91 -8.05 38.59 8.32
C SER A 91 -7.44 38.83 6.92
N GLU A 92 -8.35 39.28 6.07
CA GLU A 92 -8.35 39.87 4.73
C GLU A 92 -7.10 40.58 4.13
N THR A 93 -6.83 40.30 2.84
CA THR A 93 -7.02 41.26 1.69
C THR A 93 -5.94 41.25 0.58
N ALA A 94 -6.45 41.22 -0.65
CA ALA A 94 -5.94 41.71 -1.95
C ALA A 94 -5.04 40.82 -2.85
N SER A 95 -5.69 40.36 -3.93
CA SER A 95 -5.19 40.09 -5.30
C SER A 95 -4.82 41.42 -6.03
N PRO A 96 -4.24 41.50 -7.26
CA PRO A 96 -4.20 40.44 -8.29
C PRO A 96 -2.95 40.31 -9.18
N GLY A 97 -2.82 39.13 -9.77
CA GLY A 97 -2.47 38.97 -11.19
C GLY A 97 -1.04 38.59 -11.52
N GLU A 98 -0.83 37.34 -11.93
CA GLU A 98 -0.16 37.08 -13.21
C GLU A 98 -0.58 35.72 -13.77
N THR A 99 -1.24 35.78 -14.91
CA THR A 99 -1.62 34.66 -15.76
C THR A 99 -0.36 34.05 -16.37
N LYS A 100 -0.09 32.77 -16.10
CA LYS A 100 0.63 31.94 -17.07
C LYS A 100 -0.07 30.60 -17.25
N GLN A 101 -0.60 30.49 -18.46
CA GLN A 101 -1.34 29.40 -19.04
C GLN A 101 -0.47 28.15 -19.18
N GLU A 102 -1.04 27.04 -18.70
CA GLU A 102 -1.02 25.69 -19.24
C GLU A 102 0.17 25.25 -20.10
N THR A 103 0.95 24.31 -19.57
CA THR A 103 1.49 23.23 -20.39
C THR A 103 1.04 21.92 -19.74
N ALA A 104 0.18 21.20 -20.43
CA ALA A 104 -0.22 19.84 -20.10
C ALA A 104 1.04 18.97 -19.96
N ALA A 105 1.44 18.72 -18.72
CA ALA A 105 2.47 17.75 -18.43
C ALA A 105 1.88 16.35 -18.60
N LYS A 106 2.22 15.74 -19.74
CA LYS A 106 2.25 14.29 -19.95
C LYS A 106 2.70 13.59 -18.67
N PRO A 107 2.02 12.51 -18.20
CA PRO A 107 2.46 11.79 -17.01
C PRO A 107 3.92 11.38 -17.17
N ALA A 108 4.78 11.91 -16.31
CA ALA A 108 6.19 11.54 -16.28
C ALA A 108 6.27 10.03 -16.04
N ALA A 109 6.92 9.31 -16.96
CA ALA A 109 7.26 7.92 -16.76
C ALA A 109 8.01 7.79 -15.42
N LYS A 110 7.46 6.97 -14.51
CA LYS A 110 8.07 6.68 -13.21
C LYS A 110 9.52 6.24 -13.47
N LYS A 111 10.48 6.87 -12.79
CA LYS A 111 11.90 6.46 -12.84
C LYS A 111 12.00 4.96 -12.51
N PRO A 112 12.93 4.20 -13.12
CA PRO A 112 13.21 2.83 -12.68
C PRO A 112 13.56 2.84 -11.20
N ALA A 113 12.84 2.06 -10.39
CA ALA A 113 13.11 1.96 -8.95
C ALA A 113 14.48 1.33 -8.70
N ASP A 114 15.26 1.91 -7.78
CA ASP A 114 16.66 1.54 -7.56
C ASP A 114 16.73 0.27 -6.70
N PRO A 115 17.49 -0.77 -7.10
CA PRO A 115 17.75 -1.94 -6.26
C PRO A 115 18.30 -1.65 -4.86
N MET A 116 18.88 -0.47 -4.63
CA MET A 116 19.43 -0.01 -3.35
C MET A 116 18.48 0.85 -2.52
N ASP A 117 17.26 1.11 -2.99
CA ASP A 117 16.24 1.81 -2.22
C ASP A 117 16.05 1.12 -0.85
N ILE A 118 16.03 1.91 0.23
CA ILE A 118 15.98 1.41 1.60
C ILE A 118 14.55 1.41 2.13
N PHE A 119 14.16 0.29 2.72
CA PHE A 119 12.85 0.06 3.30
C PHE A 119 12.99 -0.34 4.77
N VAL A 120 12.17 0.25 5.63
CA VAL A 120 12.11 -0.09 7.04
C VAL A 120 11.10 -1.22 7.24
N VAL A 121 11.57 -2.37 7.74
CA VAL A 121 10.78 -3.59 7.92
C VAL A 121 10.62 -3.86 9.42
N ASN A 122 9.37 -3.97 9.87
CA ASN A 122 9.02 -4.27 11.26
C ASN A 122 9.05 -5.78 11.54
N SER A 123 8.54 -6.60 10.62
CA SER A 123 8.54 -8.05 10.80
C SER A 123 8.58 -8.81 9.48
N TRP A 124 9.00 -10.08 9.55
CA TRP A 124 9.06 -11.01 8.44
C TRP A 124 8.22 -12.24 8.76
N TRP A 125 7.52 -12.78 7.77
CA TRP A 125 6.79 -14.02 7.94
C TRP A 125 6.81 -14.90 6.69
N LYS A 126 6.74 -16.21 6.92
CA LYS A 126 6.65 -17.27 5.91
C LYS A 126 6.00 -18.49 6.57
N THR A 127 5.02 -19.11 5.91
CA THR A 127 4.24 -20.20 6.49
C THR A 127 5.13 -21.39 6.90
N GLY A 128 5.01 -21.83 8.15
CA GLY A 128 5.77 -22.97 8.68
C GLY A 128 7.28 -22.73 8.86
N ARG A 129 7.72 -21.47 8.88
CA ARG A 129 9.14 -21.08 8.95
C ARG A 129 9.37 -20.03 10.03
N GLY A 130 10.53 -20.09 10.67
CA GLY A 130 10.90 -19.28 11.83
C GLY A 130 12.22 -18.52 11.65
N ALA A 131 12.71 -17.93 12.74
CA ALA A 131 13.86 -17.02 12.73
C ALA A 131 15.14 -17.62 12.15
N ASP A 132 15.44 -18.91 12.39
CA ASP A 132 16.65 -19.55 11.85
C ASP A 132 16.61 -19.62 10.32
N SER A 133 15.45 -19.99 9.77
CA SER A 133 15.25 -19.99 8.32
C SER A 133 15.23 -18.58 7.72
N LEU A 134 14.74 -17.58 8.46
CA LEU A 134 14.82 -16.18 8.04
C LEU A 134 16.29 -15.76 7.88
N LYS A 135 17.11 -16.06 8.89
CA LYS A 135 18.55 -15.75 8.87
C LYS A 135 19.27 -16.45 7.72
N SER A 136 19.00 -17.73 7.51
CA SER A 136 19.57 -18.52 6.41
C SER A 136 19.18 -17.94 5.05
N ASP A 137 17.90 -17.66 4.84
CA ASP A 137 17.38 -17.16 3.56
C ASP A 137 17.90 -15.71 3.29
N ILE A 138 18.04 -14.87 4.32
CA ILE A 138 18.71 -13.56 4.21
C ILE A 138 20.17 -13.73 3.77
N GLN A 139 20.92 -14.64 4.40
CA GLN A 139 22.31 -14.90 4.04
C GLN A 139 22.45 -15.41 2.61
N GLN A 140 21.53 -16.27 2.16
CA GLN A 140 21.47 -16.73 0.78
C GLN A 140 21.26 -15.55 -0.18
N CYS A 141 20.29 -14.66 0.10
CA CYS A 141 20.06 -13.48 -0.73
C CYS A 141 21.25 -12.53 -0.76
N VAL A 142 21.91 -12.30 0.38
CA VAL A 142 23.12 -11.47 0.46
C VAL A 142 24.29 -12.11 -0.29
N ALA A 143 24.43 -13.43 -0.27
CA ALA A 143 25.46 -14.13 -1.04
C ALA A 143 25.24 -14.00 -2.56
N GLN A 144 23.98 -13.97 -3.01
CA GLN A 144 23.62 -13.80 -4.42
C GLN A 144 23.76 -12.35 -4.90
N LEU A 145 23.35 -11.38 -4.06
CA LEU A 145 23.28 -9.96 -4.43
C LEU A 145 24.55 -9.18 -4.09
N GLY A 146 25.34 -9.68 -3.14
CA GLY A 146 26.53 -9.02 -2.60
C GLY A 146 26.30 -8.38 -1.23
N PRO A 147 27.39 -8.06 -0.51
CA PRO A 147 27.35 -7.57 0.87
C PRO A 147 26.64 -6.22 1.03
N GLU A 148 26.59 -5.41 -0.04
CA GLU A 148 25.85 -4.13 -0.12
C GLU A 148 24.37 -4.28 0.26
N HIS A 149 23.77 -5.44 -0.02
CA HIS A 149 22.36 -5.73 0.25
C HIS A 149 22.09 -6.27 1.65
N LYS A 150 23.11 -6.36 2.52
CA LYS A 150 22.94 -6.85 3.89
C LYS A 150 22.03 -5.90 4.68
N PRO A 151 20.95 -6.41 5.31
CA PRO A 151 20.07 -5.55 6.07
C PRO A 151 20.74 -5.08 7.36
N ASP A 152 20.51 -3.82 7.72
CA ASP A 152 20.87 -3.30 9.04
C ASP A 152 19.76 -3.69 10.03
N MET A 153 20.15 -4.48 11.02
CA MET A 153 19.27 -5.05 12.04
C MET A 153 19.58 -4.48 13.44
N SER A 154 20.32 -3.37 13.52
CA SER A 154 20.75 -2.77 14.80
C SER A 154 19.63 -2.07 15.56
N GLY A 155 18.53 -1.72 14.88
CA GLY A 155 17.36 -1.06 15.46
C GLY A 155 16.21 -2.00 15.85
N LYS A 156 15.09 -1.42 16.29
CA LYS A 156 13.82 -2.15 16.51
C LYS A 156 13.19 -2.65 15.20
N THR A 157 13.56 -2.03 14.09
CA THR A 157 13.15 -2.35 12.74
C THR A 157 14.40 -2.62 11.91
N ALA A 158 14.25 -3.45 10.88
CA ALA A 158 15.32 -3.77 9.94
C ALA A 158 15.31 -2.79 8.76
N LYS A 159 16.46 -2.26 8.36
CA LYS A 159 16.59 -1.54 7.09
C LYS A 159 17.05 -2.51 6.02
N ALA A 160 16.21 -2.76 5.03
CA ALA A 160 16.44 -3.69 3.94
C ALA A 160 16.44 -2.97 2.59
N THR A 161 17.31 -3.39 1.68
CA THR A 161 17.31 -2.87 0.31
C THR A 161 16.16 -3.47 -0.52
N ARG A 162 15.76 -2.78 -1.59
CA ARG A 162 14.84 -3.29 -2.61
C ARG A 162 15.26 -4.64 -3.14
N GLY A 163 16.54 -4.80 -3.50
CA GLY A 163 17.08 -6.07 -3.99
C GLY A 163 16.89 -7.22 -3.00
N LEU A 164 17.16 -6.99 -1.71
CA LEU A 164 16.95 -7.99 -0.67
C LEU A 164 15.47 -8.37 -0.54
N LEU A 165 14.56 -7.39 -0.55
CA LEU A 165 13.12 -7.65 -0.45
C LEU A 165 12.59 -8.50 -1.61
N LEU A 166 13.09 -8.26 -2.82
CA LEU A 166 12.71 -9.01 -4.01
C LEU A 166 13.19 -10.47 -3.93
N CYS A 167 14.45 -10.68 -3.54
CA CYS A 167 14.98 -12.03 -3.36
C CYS A 167 14.24 -12.79 -2.25
N MET A 168 14.01 -12.15 -1.10
CA MET A 168 13.27 -12.75 0.01
C MET A 168 11.84 -13.14 -0.39
N ARG A 169 11.18 -12.32 -1.21
CA ARG A 169 9.86 -12.62 -1.78
C ARG A 169 9.88 -13.84 -2.70
N GLU A 170 10.91 -14.00 -3.54
CA GLU A 170 11.07 -15.19 -4.39
C GLU A 170 11.24 -16.47 -3.55
N LEU A 171 11.88 -16.33 -2.38
CA LEU A 171 11.94 -17.39 -1.38
C LEU A 171 10.63 -17.55 -0.58
N GLY A 172 9.57 -16.80 -0.88
CA GLY A 172 8.26 -16.91 -0.25
C GLY A 172 8.11 -16.17 1.07
N TRP A 173 9.06 -15.30 1.43
CA TRP A 173 8.90 -14.42 2.59
C TRP A 173 8.02 -13.22 2.26
N LYS A 174 7.37 -12.71 3.30
CA LYS A 174 6.62 -11.46 3.27
C LYS A 174 7.13 -10.53 4.36
N ALA A 175 7.24 -9.25 4.02
CA ALA A 175 7.70 -8.21 4.93
C ALA A 175 6.51 -7.34 5.38
N LEU A 176 6.52 -6.91 6.63
CA LEU A 176 5.65 -5.86 7.15
C LEU A 176 6.48 -4.58 7.23
N GLN A 177 6.13 -3.56 6.46
CA GLN A 177 6.85 -2.29 6.48
C GLN A 177 6.51 -1.52 7.76
N ALA A 178 7.52 -0.92 8.39
CA ALA A 178 7.29 0.02 9.48
C ALA A 178 6.90 1.39 8.90
N HIS A 179 6.01 2.10 9.59
CA HIS A 179 5.74 3.52 9.34
C HIS A 179 6.58 4.35 10.32
N GLU A 180 7.20 5.43 9.83
CA GLU A 180 7.86 6.44 10.67
C GLU A 180 6.85 7.45 11.21
#